data_AF-A0AAE3H663-F1
#
_entry.id   AF-A0AAE3H663-F1
#
_cell.length_a   1.000
_cell.length_b   1.000
_cell.length_c   1.000
_cell.angle_alpha   90.00
_cell.angle_beta   90.00
_cell.angle_gamma   90.00
#
_symmetry.space_group_name_H-M   'P 1'
#
loop_
_entity.id
_entity.type
_entity.pdbx_description
1 polymer ?
#
loop_
_entity_poly.entity_id
_entity_poly.type
_entity_poly.pdbx_seq_one_letter_code
_entity_poly.pdbx_strand_id
1 'polypeptide(L)'
;MKITSLEIKQHEFEKSFRGYDIEEVNHFLSNIAQEWERMLNESKMLKMQLDISEKEASKLREVEMTLIKTLRTAEDTSTRLTENAATEAAKKVAEAKQKAAQIIAEAENTAAQLVADAEQKVGDINTAAKAEFAEIEVNFQSIEAQKLSLLNRLKTLASEIDQIVASNTLDGEIPAPETPKTVVVDYPAKSIEMEVEEEEEVVADDEIVDEVVEHEVEEQRVVDDENHGISFSSAVNEINLESSQEDKTNLEIIEGIGPKIKEVLNNARILTFRDLATTPLYRIKDILDAAGSQFAAHDPSTWVEQAMLAESGQWTQLEELKEYLVAGRVPKADIVEEKPKTESVDSGSTEEMLDKVNKVKAAIRKAMVEKAEPKEPKSVNDYIAEKKQSGSFFDNLN
;
A
#
# COMPACT_ATOMS: atom_id res chain seq x y z
N MET A 1 -44.81 -52.81 -29.66
CA MET A 1 -45.77 -53.12 -30.73
C MET A 1 -45.99 -54.62 -30.77
N LYS A 2 -47.13 -55.09 -31.31
CA LYS A 2 -47.55 -56.51 -31.25
C LYS A 2 -47.21 -57.34 -32.49
N ILE A 3 -46.62 -56.75 -33.54
CA ILE A 3 -46.24 -57.46 -34.78
C ILE A 3 -44.83 -57.02 -35.19
N THR A 4 -43.97 -58.00 -35.48
CA THR A 4 -42.57 -57.88 -35.90
C THR A 4 -42.42 -58.03 -37.40
N SER A 5 -41.33 -57.51 -37.99
CA SER A 5 -41.03 -57.71 -39.42
C SER A 5 -40.92 -59.19 -39.78
N LEU A 6 -40.46 -60.03 -38.84
CA LEU A 6 -40.40 -61.48 -38.99
C LEU A 6 -41.78 -62.11 -39.03
N GLU A 7 -42.68 -61.70 -38.14
CA GLU A 7 -44.08 -62.16 -38.13
C GLU A 7 -44.82 -61.76 -39.42
N ILE A 8 -44.51 -60.60 -40.01
CA ILE A 8 -45.07 -60.19 -41.32
C ILE A 8 -44.59 -61.12 -42.45
N LYS A 9 -43.32 -61.54 -42.43
CA LYS A 9 -42.75 -62.47 -43.43
C LYS A 9 -43.25 -63.91 -43.29
N GLN A 10 -43.60 -64.32 -42.08
CA GLN A 10 -44.02 -65.68 -41.74
C GLN A 10 -45.54 -65.85 -41.65
N HIS A 11 -46.31 -64.78 -41.89
CA HIS A 11 -47.75 -64.81 -41.77
C HIS A 11 -48.40 -65.62 -42.90
N GLU A 12 -49.15 -66.65 -42.57
CA GLU A 12 -49.95 -67.43 -43.52
C GLU A 12 -51.42 -67.01 -43.48
N PHE A 13 -52.06 -66.96 -44.65
CA PHE A 13 -53.49 -66.62 -44.80
C PHE A 13 -54.31 -67.86 -45.16
N GLU A 14 -55.55 -67.92 -44.67
CA GLU A 14 -56.51 -68.94 -45.08
C GLU A 14 -56.86 -68.81 -46.58
N LYS A 15 -56.93 -69.94 -47.29
CA LYS A 15 -57.26 -69.95 -48.72
C LYS A 15 -58.78 -69.95 -48.91
N SER A 16 -59.27 -69.03 -49.75
CA SER A 16 -60.70 -68.92 -50.12
C SER A 16 -60.87 -68.94 -51.65
N PHE A 17 -62.02 -69.43 -52.12
CA PHE A 17 -62.34 -69.46 -53.55
C PHE A 17 -62.48 -68.03 -54.09
N ARG A 18 -61.64 -67.66 -55.08
CA ARG A 18 -61.44 -66.28 -55.61
C ARG A 18 -60.72 -65.29 -54.66
N GLY A 19 -59.70 -65.75 -53.93
CA GLY A 19 -58.80 -64.88 -53.16
C GLY A 19 -57.79 -64.09 -54.02
N TYR A 20 -56.98 -63.26 -53.36
CA TYR A 20 -55.86 -62.54 -53.97
C TYR A 20 -54.77 -63.50 -54.50
N ASP A 21 -53.97 -63.02 -55.45
CA ASP A 21 -52.81 -63.75 -55.94
C ASP A 21 -51.75 -63.90 -54.83
N ILE A 22 -51.34 -65.13 -54.58
CA ILE A 22 -50.43 -65.49 -53.49
C ILE A 22 -49.03 -64.88 -53.72
N GLU A 23 -48.55 -64.82 -54.97
CA GLU A 23 -47.22 -64.28 -55.28
C GLU A 23 -47.18 -62.76 -55.11
N GLU A 24 -48.22 -62.07 -55.56
CA GLU A 24 -48.35 -60.61 -55.42
C GLU A 24 -48.45 -60.20 -53.95
N VAL A 25 -49.27 -60.91 -53.16
CA VAL A 25 -49.40 -60.68 -51.71
C VAL A 25 -48.07 -60.94 -50.99
N ASN A 26 -47.36 -62.02 -51.33
CA ASN A 26 -46.06 -62.33 -50.73
C ASN A 26 -45.00 -61.26 -51.05
N HIS A 27 -44.97 -60.75 -52.29
CA HIS A 27 -44.06 -59.66 -52.67
C HIS A 27 -44.38 -58.37 -51.91
N PHE A 28 -45.66 -58.04 -51.75
CA PHE A 28 -46.11 -56.88 -50.98
C PHE A 28 -45.75 -56.99 -49.49
N LEU A 29 -45.97 -58.16 -48.88
CA LEU A 29 -45.61 -58.42 -47.47
C LEU A 29 -44.10 -58.38 -47.25
N SER A 30 -43.29 -58.85 -48.20
CA SER A 30 -41.84 -58.74 -48.15
C SER A 30 -41.39 -57.27 -48.15
N ASN A 31 -41.96 -56.45 -49.04
CA ASN A 31 -41.68 -55.01 -49.09
C ASN A 31 -42.10 -54.30 -47.78
N ILE A 32 -43.31 -54.59 -47.26
CA ILE A 32 -43.76 -54.03 -45.98
C ILE A 32 -42.84 -54.46 -44.85
N ALA A 33 -42.46 -55.74 -44.78
CA ALA A 33 -41.59 -56.23 -43.72
C ALA A 33 -40.22 -55.54 -43.75
N GLN A 34 -39.69 -55.25 -44.95
CA GLN A 34 -38.43 -54.53 -45.13
C GLN A 34 -38.54 -53.06 -44.71
N GLU A 35 -39.60 -52.35 -45.13
CA GLU A 35 -39.83 -50.97 -44.69
C GLU A 35 -40.14 -50.89 -43.18
N TRP A 36 -40.84 -51.87 -42.62
CA TRP A 36 -41.10 -51.98 -41.20
C TRP A 36 -39.80 -52.15 -40.40
N GLU A 37 -38.90 -53.01 -40.88
CA GLU A 37 -37.58 -53.21 -40.28
C GLU A 37 -36.72 -51.94 -40.40
N ARG A 38 -36.75 -51.26 -41.55
CA ARG A 38 -36.09 -49.95 -41.76
C ARG A 38 -36.59 -48.91 -40.76
N MET A 39 -37.91 -48.71 -40.67
CA MET A 39 -38.51 -47.75 -39.73
C MET A 39 -38.21 -48.09 -38.27
N LEU A 40 -38.19 -49.37 -37.91
CA LEU A 40 -37.93 -49.80 -36.54
C LEU A 40 -36.47 -49.57 -36.15
N ASN A 41 -35.53 -49.78 -37.08
CA ASN A 41 -34.13 -49.43 -36.90
C ASN A 41 -33.91 -47.92 -36.83
N GLU A 42 -34.57 -47.15 -37.69
CA GLU A 42 -34.53 -45.68 -37.66
C GLU A 42 -35.08 -45.14 -36.34
N SER A 43 -36.21 -45.66 -35.85
CA SER A 43 -36.77 -45.27 -34.56
C SER A 43 -35.84 -45.60 -33.39
N LYS A 44 -35.14 -46.75 -33.43
CA LYS A 44 -34.14 -47.09 -32.42
C LYS A 44 -32.95 -46.12 -32.46
N MET A 45 -32.44 -45.81 -33.65
CA MET A 45 -31.34 -44.87 -33.84
C MET A 45 -31.71 -43.47 -33.36
N LEU A 46 -32.90 -42.97 -33.73
CA LEU A 46 -33.39 -41.68 -33.28
C LEU A 46 -33.56 -41.61 -31.76
N LYS A 47 -34.08 -42.67 -31.12
CA LYS A 47 -34.18 -42.74 -29.65
C LYS A 47 -32.81 -42.73 -28.99
N MET A 48 -31.83 -43.44 -29.56
CA MET A 48 -30.46 -43.44 -29.04
C MET A 48 -29.83 -42.05 -29.18
N GLN A 49 -30.00 -41.37 -30.32
CA GLN A 49 -29.52 -40.01 -30.52
C GLN A 49 -30.20 -39.01 -29.57
N LEU A 50 -31.50 -39.17 -29.34
CA LEU A 50 -32.24 -38.33 -28.40
C LEU A 50 -31.66 -38.46 -26.99
N ASP A 51 -31.48 -39.69 -26.50
CA ASP A 51 -30.89 -39.96 -25.17
C ASP A 51 -29.47 -39.37 -25.03
N ILE A 52 -28.66 -39.47 -26.08
CA ILE A 52 -27.31 -38.86 -26.10
C ILE A 52 -27.42 -37.33 -26.01
N SER A 53 -28.28 -36.71 -26.83
CA SER A 53 -28.43 -35.25 -26.85
C SER A 53 -29.03 -34.70 -25.55
N GLU A 54 -29.94 -35.45 -24.91
CA GLU A 54 -30.53 -35.08 -23.63
C GLU A 54 -29.49 -35.13 -22.50
N LYS A 55 -28.61 -36.14 -22.51
CA LYS A 55 -27.49 -36.23 -21.58
C LYS A 55 -26.49 -35.10 -21.79
N GLU A 56 -26.17 -34.76 -23.03
CA GLU A 56 -25.28 -33.65 -23.35
C GLU A 56 -25.88 -32.31 -22.91
N ALA A 57 -27.16 -32.06 -23.19
CA ALA A 57 -27.88 -30.88 -22.72
C ALA A 57 -27.92 -30.78 -21.18
N SER A 58 -28.10 -31.92 -20.49
CA SER A 58 -28.04 -31.96 -19.03
C SER A 58 -26.65 -31.57 -18.50
N LYS A 59 -25.59 -32.10 -19.11
CA LYS A 59 -24.21 -31.78 -18.72
C LYS A 59 -23.89 -30.29 -18.97
N LEU A 60 -24.32 -29.74 -20.09
CA LEU A 60 -24.15 -28.31 -20.39
C LEU A 60 -24.86 -27.41 -19.36
N ARG A 61 -26.07 -27.78 -18.93
CA ARG A 61 -26.77 -27.05 -17.86
C ARG A 61 -26.04 -27.11 -16.52
N GLU A 62 -25.41 -28.23 -16.18
CA GLU A 62 -24.62 -28.35 -14.96
C GLU A 62 -23.37 -27.46 -14.99
N VAL A 63 -22.69 -27.42 -16.14
CA VAL A 63 -21.56 -26.53 -16.38
C VAL A 63 -22.00 -25.06 -16.30
N GLU A 64 -23.11 -24.69 -16.95
CA GLU A 64 -23.69 -23.34 -16.90
C GLU A 64 -24.00 -22.91 -15.45
N MET A 65 -24.65 -23.79 -14.67
CA MET A 65 -24.95 -23.51 -13.26
C MET A 65 -23.68 -23.31 -12.42
N THR A 66 -22.63 -24.07 -12.70
CA THR A 66 -21.34 -23.94 -12.02
C THR A 66 -20.64 -22.64 -12.42
N LEU A 67 -20.68 -22.27 -13.70
CA LEU A 67 -20.14 -21.00 -14.20
C LEU A 67 -20.86 -19.80 -13.60
N ILE A 68 -22.19 -19.83 -13.52
CA ILE A 68 -22.98 -18.77 -12.90
C ILE A 68 -22.64 -18.62 -11.41
N LYS A 69 -22.51 -19.73 -10.69
CA LYS A 69 -22.13 -19.71 -9.27
C LYS A 69 -20.73 -19.11 -9.09
N THR A 70 -19.76 -19.55 -9.88
CA THR A 70 -18.37 -19.04 -9.79
C THR A 70 -18.29 -17.55 -10.13
N LEU A 71 -18.98 -17.10 -11.18
CA LEU A 71 -19.06 -15.68 -11.54
C LEU A 71 -19.69 -14.85 -10.41
N ARG A 72 -20.79 -15.32 -9.83
CA ARG A 72 -21.44 -14.63 -8.71
C ARG A 72 -20.53 -14.58 -7.48
N THR A 73 -19.86 -15.67 -7.14
CA THR A 73 -18.92 -15.66 -6.01
C THR A 73 -17.73 -14.75 -6.25
N ALA A 74 -17.25 -14.64 -7.50
CA ALA A 74 -16.18 -13.73 -7.86
C ALA A 74 -16.65 -12.26 -7.76
N GLU A 75 -17.88 -11.95 -8.19
CA GLU A 75 -18.50 -10.64 -8.06
C GLU A 75 -18.73 -10.26 -6.57
N ASP A 76 -19.31 -11.16 -5.78
CA ASP A 76 -19.51 -10.97 -4.34
C ASP A 76 -18.16 -10.80 -3.60
N THR A 77 -17.13 -11.54 -4.00
CA THR A 77 -15.78 -11.38 -3.43
C THR A 77 -15.15 -10.05 -3.83
N SER A 78 -15.32 -9.63 -5.08
CA SER A 78 -14.80 -8.34 -5.58
C SER A 78 -15.45 -7.17 -4.84
N THR A 79 -16.78 -7.18 -4.70
CA THR A 79 -17.51 -6.14 -3.97
C THR A 79 -17.09 -6.09 -2.51
N ARG A 80 -17.01 -7.23 -1.82
CA ARG A 80 -16.53 -7.30 -0.42
C ARG A 80 -15.09 -6.81 -0.27
N LEU A 81 -14.21 -7.14 -1.21
CA LEU A 81 -12.83 -6.64 -1.19
C LEU A 81 -12.78 -5.13 -1.32
N THR A 82 -13.60 -4.54 -2.21
CA THR A 82 -13.66 -3.08 -2.37
C THR A 82 -14.25 -2.39 -1.15
N GLU A 83 -15.26 -2.98 -0.50
CA GLU A 83 -15.87 -2.44 0.72
C GLU A 83 -14.90 -2.51 1.91
N ASN A 84 -14.21 -3.64 2.09
CA ASN A 84 -13.19 -3.80 3.11
C ASN A 84 -12.01 -2.83 2.89
N ALA A 85 -11.52 -2.71 1.66
CA ALA A 85 -10.46 -1.75 1.33
C ALA A 85 -10.90 -0.30 1.59
N ALA A 86 -12.16 0.05 1.28
CA ALA A 86 -12.70 1.38 1.54
C ALA A 86 -12.82 1.69 3.04
N THR A 87 -13.31 0.72 3.84
CA THR A 87 -13.43 0.88 5.30
C THR A 87 -12.07 0.94 5.98
N GLU A 88 -11.10 0.11 5.58
CA GLU A 88 -9.73 0.18 6.08
C GLU A 88 -9.04 1.49 5.71
N ALA A 89 -9.21 1.97 4.47
CA ALA A 89 -8.69 3.26 4.05
C ALA A 89 -9.30 4.40 4.88
N ALA A 90 -10.62 4.37 5.11
CA ALA A 90 -11.30 5.35 5.95
C ALA A 90 -10.77 5.32 7.40
N LYS A 91 -10.54 4.13 7.96
CA LYS A 91 -9.95 3.95 9.30
C LYS A 91 -8.55 4.54 9.37
N LYS A 92 -7.67 4.22 8.41
CA LYS A 92 -6.31 4.79 8.35
C LYS A 92 -6.30 6.31 8.24
N VAL A 93 -7.21 6.87 7.44
CA VAL A 93 -7.36 8.33 7.33
C VAL A 93 -7.85 8.94 8.65
N ALA A 94 -8.80 8.29 9.34
CA ALA A 94 -9.27 8.74 10.63
C ALA A 94 -8.16 8.70 11.70
N GLU A 95 -7.40 7.62 11.78
CA GLU A 95 -6.25 7.47 12.67
C GLU A 95 -5.16 8.52 12.39
N ALA A 96 -4.83 8.75 11.11
CA ALA A 96 -3.87 9.77 10.72
C ALA A 96 -4.34 11.17 11.13
N LYS A 97 -5.63 11.48 10.97
CA LYS A 97 -6.21 12.75 11.42
C LYS A 97 -6.19 12.88 12.94
N GLN A 98 -6.48 11.80 13.68
CA GLN A 98 -6.42 11.81 15.13
C GLN A 98 -5.00 12.04 15.63
N LYS A 99 -4.00 11.35 15.07
CA LYS A 99 -2.59 11.55 15.40
C LYS A 99 -2.13 12.97 15.09
N ALA A 100 -2.51 13.50 13.92
CA ALA A 100 -2.19 14.88 13.55
C ALA A 100 -2.81 15.89 14.54
N ALA A 101 -4.07 15.69 14.92
CA ALA A 101 -4.73 16.54 15.92
C ALA A 101 -4.07 16.44 17.30
N GLN A 102 -3.63 15.25 17.70
CA GLN A 102 -2.91 15.05 18.96
C GLN A 102 -1.56 15.77 18.96
N ILE A 103 -0.78 15.66 17.88
CA ILE A 103 0.50 16.36 17.74
C ILE A 103 0.30 17.88 17.81
N ILE A 104 -0.73 18.41 17.13
CA ILE A 104 -1.04 19.85 17.19
C ILE A 104 -1.41 20.26 18.61
N ALA A 105 -2.28 19.51 19.28
CA ALA A 105 -2.68 19.83 20.66
C ALA A 105 -1.51 19.77 21.65
N GLU A 106 -0.60 18.80 21.47
CA GLU A 106 0.61 18.69 22.28
C GLU A 106 1.57 19.85 22.02
N ALA A 107 1.79 20.22 20.76
CA ALA A 107 2.60 21.38 20.38
C ALA A 107 2.00 22.70 20.89
N GLU A 108 0.67 22.86 20.86
CA GLU A 108 0.00 24.02 21.43
C GLU A 108 0.17 24.10 22.94
N ASN A 109 0.08 22.96 23.64
CA ASN A 109 0.26 22.91 25.08
C ASN A 109 1.70 23.21 25.51
N THR A 110 2.69 22.63 24.82
CA THR A 110 4.11 22.92 25.09
C THR A 110 4.47 24.37 24.79
N ALA A 111 3.95 24.93 23.70
CA ALA A 111 4.11 26.35 23.38
C ALA A 111 3.47 27.25 24.46
N ALA A 112 2.26 26.90 24.92
CA ALA A 112 1.60 27.65 25.99
C ALA A 112 2.37 27.59 27.31
N GLN A 113 2.93 26.44 27.67
CA GLN A 113 3.80 26.28 28.85
C GLN A 113 5.07 27.12 28.72
N LEU A 114 5.75 27.06 27.58
CA LEU A 114 6.96 27.85 27.34
C LEU A 114 6.70 29.36 27.43
N VAL A 115 5.56 29.83 26.91
CA VAL A 115 5.15 31.23 27.05
C VAL A 115 4.88 31.57 28.51
N ALA A 116 4.15 30.72 29.25
CA ALA A 116 3.87 30.95 30.66
C ALA A 116 5.16 31.00 31.52
N ASP A 117 6.10 30.09 31.27
CA ASP A 117 7.40 30.06 31.96
C ASP A 117 8.23 31.30 31.63
N ALA A 118 8.23 31.74 30.37
CA ALA A 118 8.91 32.96 29.96
C ALA A 118 8.28 34.21 30.61
N GLU A 119 6.95 34.30 30.66
CA GLU A 119 6.24 35.38 31.33
C GLU A 119 6.54 35.41 32.83
N GLN A 120 6.61 34.24 33.48
CA GLN A 120 6.99 34.14 34.89
C GLN A 120 8.43 34.65 35.11
N LYS A 121 9.40 34.18 34.33
CA LYS A 121 10.80 34.64 34.42
C LYS A 121 10.91 36.14 34.21
N VAL A 122 10.20 36.70 33.24
CA VAL A 122 10.16 38.15 33.01
C VAL A 122 9.53 38.89 34.19
N GLY A 123 8.50 38.33 34.81
CA GLY A 123 7.91 38.84 36.04
C GLY A 123 8.91 38.88 37.20
N ASP A 124 9.61 37.76 37.43
CA ASP A 124 10.61 37.63 38.49
C ASP A 124 11.77 38.62 38.28
N ILE A 125 12.33 38.70 37.08
CA ILE A 125 13.38 39.68 36.73
C ILE A 125 12.89 41.11 36.97
N ASN A 126 11.68 41.45 36.54
CA ASN A 126 11.14 42.79 36.75
C ASN A 126 10.92 43.12 38.23
N THR A 127 10.53 42.15 39.06
CA THR A 127 10.38 42.37 40.50
C THR A 127 11.73 42.50 41.20
N ALA A 128 12.71 41.68 40.84
CA ALA A 128 14.09 41.77 41.33
C ALA A 128 14.71 43.13 40.95
N ALA A 129 14.63 43.54 39.68
CA ALA A 129 15.14 44.83 39.22
C ALA A 129 14.50 46.01 39.96
N LYS A 130 13.18 45.96 40.20
CA LYS A 130 12.50 47.00 41.01
C LYS A 130 12.99 47.04 42.45
N ALA A 131 13.27 45.89 43.05
CA ALA A 131 13.82 45.82 44.41
C ALA A 131 15.24 46.42 44.46
N GLU A 132 16.10 46.07 43.49
CA GLU A 132 17.44 46.66 43.37
C GLU A 132 17.39 48.17 43.16
N PHE A 133 16.52 48.67 42.27
CA PHE A 133 16.35 50.11 42.10
C PHE A 133 15.87 50.80 43.37
N ALA A 134 14.96 50.19 44.13
CA ALA A 134 14.50 50.74 45.40
C ALA A 134 15.64 50.78 46.44
N GLU A 135 16.50 49.76 46.49
CA GLU A 135 17.67 49.73 47.36
C GLU A 135 18.69 50.82 46.97
N ILE A 136 18.98 50.96 45.67
CA ILE A 136 19.86 52.00 45.15
C ILE A 136 19.33 53.39 45.52
N GLU A 137 18.03 53.63 45.40
CA GLU A 137 17.40 54.91 45.76
C GLU A 137 17.59 55.22 47.26
N VAL A 138 17.37 54.24 48.14
CA VAL A 138 17.60 54.40 49.59
C VAL A 138 19.08 54.71 49.88
N ASN A 139 19.99 53.98 49.22
CA ASN A 139 21.43 54.21 49.36
C ASN A 139 21.83 55.62 48.89
N PHE A 140 21.29 56.06 47.76
CA PHE A 140 21.54 57.40 47.22
C PHE A 140 21.06 58.51 48.18
N GLN A 141 19.86 58.37 48.74
CA GLN A 141 19.33 59.32 49.72
C GLN A 141 20.19 59.36 51.00
N SER A 142 20.69 58.22 51.46
CA SER A 142 21.61 58.13 52.59
C SER A 142 22.93 58.87 52.32
N ILE A 143 23.51 58.70 51.13
CA ILE A 143 24.73 59.40 50.71
C ILE A 143 24.50 60.92 50.66
N GLU A 144 23.38 61.38 50.12
CA GLU A 144 23.07 62.81 50.06
C GLU A 144 22.89 63.40 51.48
N ALA A 145 22.26 62.64 52.40
CA ALA A 145 22.17 63.03 53.80
C ALA A 145 23.54 63.11 54.49
N GLN A 146 24.43 62.15 54.23
CA GLN A 146 25.81 62.16 54.73
C GLN A 146 26.59 63.36 54.20
N LYS A 147 26.46 63.68 52.90
CA LYS A 147 27.06 64.85 52.27
C LYS A 147 26.60 66.15 52.94
N LEU A 148 25.29 66.32 53.17
CA LEU A 148 24.75 67.49 53.87
C LEU A 148 25.29 67.61 55.30
N SER A 149 25.39 66.48 56.02
CA SER A 149 25.98 66.44 57.37
C SER A 149 27.45 66.87 57.36
N LEU A 150 28.25 66.38 56.40
CA LEU A 150 29.65 66.78 56.23
C LEU A 150 29.80 68.27 55.90
N LEU A 151 28.96 68.79 55.01
CA LEU A 151 28.95 70.23 54.69
C LEU A 151 28.64 71.08 55.92
N ASN A 152 27.65 70.67 56.72
CA ASN A 152 27.33 71.36 57.98
C ASN A 152 28.51 71.29 58.97
N ARG A 153 29.16 70.13 59.10
CA ARG A 153 30.33 69.95 59.97
C ARG A 153 31.53 70.80 59.52
N LEU A 154 31.80 70.88 58.23
CA LEU A 154 32.80 71.79 57.66
C LEU A 154 32.48 73.25 57.96
N LYS A 155 31.21 73.64 57.85
CA LYS A 155 30.77 75.00 58.17
C LYS A 155 30.94 75.33 59.65
N THR A 156 30.61 74.40 60.55
CA THR A 156 30.84 74.57 61.99
C THR A 156 32.32 74.71 62.29
N LEU A 157 33.17 73.84 61.72
CA LEU A 157 34.62 73.89 61.93
C LEU A 157 35.24 75.19 61.38
N ALA A 158 34.78 75.68 60.22
CA ALA A 158 35.18 76.98 59.70
C ALA A 158 34.78 78.12 60.65
N SER A 159 33.56 78.09 61.19
CA SER A 159 33.11 79.09 62.18
C SER A 159 33.89 79.00 63.50
N GLU A 160 34.31 77.80 63.92
CA GLU A 160 35.17 77.61 65.09
C GLU A 160 36.56 78.19 64.84
N ILE A 161 37.15 77.97 63.65
CA ILE A 161 38.42 78.61 63.25
C ILE A 161 38.28 80.13 63.26
N ASP A 162 37.22 80.69 62.67
CA ASP A 162 36.99 82.14 62.65
C ASP A 162 36.88 82.71 64.08
N GLN A 163 36.23 81.99 65.01
CA GLN A 163 36.17 82.39 66.42
C GLN A 163 37.55 82.33 67.10
N ILE A 164 38.35 81.29 66.83
CA ILE A 164 39.72 81.17 67.35
C ILE A 164 40.58 82.33 66.85
N VAL A 165 40.53 82.64 65.55
CA VAL A 165 41.24 83.77 64.94
C VAL A 165 40.78 85.11 65.53
N ALA A 166 39.48 85.30 65.78
CA ALA A 166 38.96 86.51 66.41
C ALA A 166 39.36 86.67 67.90
N SER A 167 39.63 85.57 68.60
CA SER A 167 40.02 85.56 70.02
C SER A 167 41.52 85.74 70.29
N ASN A 168 42.37 85.57 69.27
CA ASN A 168 43.83 85.69 69.38
C ASN A 168 44.36 86.81 68.48
N THR A 169 44.79 87.93 69.07
CA THR A 169 45.73 88.85 68.40
C THR A 169 47.08 88.15 68.28
N LEU A 170 47.37 87.58 67.12
CA LEU A 170 48.68 87.05 66.76
C LEU A 170 49.34 87.97 65.73
N ASP A 171 50.14 88.91 66.23
CA ASP A 171 51.26 89.48 65.47
C ASP A 171 52.31 88.37 65.32
N GLY A 172 52.31 87.70 64.17
CA GLY A 172 53.24 86.63 63.85
C GLY A 172 53.24 86.36 62.35
N GLU A 173 54.40 86.57 61.73
CA GLU A 173 54.70 86.41 60.31
C GLU A 173 54.14 85.09 59.74
N ILE A 174 53.31 85.19 58.69
CA ILE A 174 52.73 84.04 57.98
C ILE A 174 53.84 83.37 57.15
N PRO A 175 54.27 82.13 57.43
CA PRO A 175 55.07 81.39 56.48
C PRO A 175 54.22 81.06 55.25
N ALA A 176 54.82 81.26 54.07
CA ALA A 176 54.19 81.06 52.77
C ALA A 176 53.47 79.70 52.66
N PRO A 177 52.32 79.63 51.95
CA PRO A 177 51.59 78.39 51.80
C PRO A 177 52.47 77.38 51.05
N GLU A 178 52.89 76.33 51.74
CA GLU A 178 53.35 75.13 51.07
C GLU A 178 52.18 74.62 50.22
N THR A 179 52.43 74.51 48.91
CA THR A 179 51.48 74.02 47.91
C THR A 179 50.71 72.82 48.46
N PRO A 180 49.36 72.80 48.37
CA PRO A 180 48.59 71.66 48.86
C PRO A 180 49.11 70.40 48.15
N LYS A 181 49.66 69.47 48.93
CA LYS A 181 49.86 68.10 48.46
C LYS A 181 48.49 67.63 47.99
N THR A 182 48.38 67.33 46.70
CA THR A 182 47.24 66.60 46.15
C THR A 182 47.06 65.34 46.97
N VAL A 183 46.09 65.36 47.89
CA VAL A 183 45.60 64.15 48.52
C VAL A 183 44.82 63.44 47.43
N VAL A 184 45.44 62.42 46.85
CA VAL A 184 44.75 61.46 46.00
C VAL A 184 43.74 60.78 46.92
N VAL A 185 42.49 61.22 46.84
CA VAL A 185 41.39 60.47 47.42
C VAL A 185 41.20 59.29 46.49
N ASP A 186 41.82 58.17 46.84
CA ASP A 186 41.58 56.88 46.22
C ASP A 186 40.14 56.50 46.55
N TYR A 187 39.22 56.87 45.66
CA TYR A 187 37.92 56.23 45.63
C TYR A 187 38.20 54.82 45.13
N PRO A 188 37.97 53.76 45.93
CA PRO A 188 37.83 52.45 45.33
C PRO A 188 36.61 52.57 44.41
N ALA A 189 36.86 52.72 43.12
CA ALA A 189 35.91 52.32 42.12
C ALA A 189 35.66 50.84 42.43
N LYS A 190 34.59 50.55 43.17
CA LYS A 190 34.03 49.22 43.15
C LYS A 190 33.45 49.12 41.74
N SER A 191 34.32 48.76 40.80
CA SER A 191 33.94 48.16 39.54
C SER A 191 32.98 47.06 39.95
N ILE A 192 31.70 47.26 39.68
CA ILE A 192 30.78 46.14 39.64
C ILE A 192 31.27 45.39 38.40
N GLU A 193 32.19 44.47 38.62
CA GLU A 193 32.40 43.36 37.68
C GLU A 193 31.05 42.66 37.66
N MET A 194 30.29 42.95 36.61
CA MET A 194 29.19 42.12 36.20
C MET A 194 29.87 40.81 35.82
N GLU A 195 29.91 39.87 36.77
CA GLU A 195 30.19 38.47 36.50
C GLU A 195 29.06 38.03 35.56
N VAL A 196 29.31 38.17 34.26
CA VAL A 196 28.60 37.40 33.27
C VAL A 196 29.12 35.99 33.50
N GLU A 197 28.40 35.20 34.30
CA GLU A 197 28.44 33.76 34.11
C GLU A 197 28.02 33.54 32.66
N GLU A 198 29.01 33.36 31.79
CA GLU A 198 28.83 32.63 30.55
C GLU A 198 28.45 31.21 30.98
N GLU A 199 27.16 30.98 31.20
CA GLU A 199 26.62 29.62 31.16
C GLU A 199 26.95 29.06 29.78
N GLU A 200 27.67 27.95 29.80
CA GLU A 200 28.22 27.23 28.66
C GLU A 200 27.22 27.16 27.50
N GLU A 201 27.72 27.52 26.31
CA GLU A 201 27.17 27.05 25.04
C GLU A 201 27.06 25.52 25.12
N VAL A 202 25.84 25.00 25.29
CA VAL A 202 25.55 23.59 25.06
C VAL A 202 25.81 23.32 23.59
N VAL A 203 27.02 22.83 23.33
CA VAL A 203 27.44 22.23 22.09
C VAL A 203 26.38 21.19 21.72
N ALA A 204 25.79 21.36 20.54
CA ALA A 204 24.98 20.35 19.92
C ALA A 204 25.86 19.13 19.65
N ASP A 205 25.88 18.18 20.58
CA ASP A 205 26.33 16.83 20.30
C ASP A 205 25.24 16.15 19.46
N ASP A 206 25.54 16.10 18.17
CA ASP A 206 24.95 15.21 17.19
C ASP A 206 25.41 13.77 17.55
N GLU A 207 24.68 13.11 18.45
CA GLU A 207 24.80 11.67 18.66
C GLU A 207 23.44 11.00 18.40
N ILE A 208 23.28 10.58 17.15
CA ILE A 208 22.22 9.64 16.74
C ILE A 208 22.51 8.31 17.42
N VAL A 209 21.78 8.01 18.49
CA VAL A 209 21.68 6.66 19.05
C VAL A 209 20.39 6.04 18.51
N ASP A 210 20.55 5.14 17.56
CA ASP A 210 19.50 4.31 16.98
C ASP A 210 19.13 3.22 18.01
N GLU A 211 18.18 3.51 18.91
CA GLU A 211 17.60 2.53 19.82
C GLU A 211 16.27 2.03 19.26
N VAL A 212 16.36 0.93 18.50
CA VAL A 212 15.22 0.17 18.00
C VAL A 212 14.62 -0.62 19.16
N VAL A 213 13.65 -0.04 19.86
CA VAL A 213 12.81 -0.78 20.79
C VAL A 213 11.66 -1.41 20.01
N GLU A 214 11.81 -2.70 19.69
CA GLU A 214 10.69 -3.57 19.35
C GLU A 214 9.67 -3.54 20.50
N HIS A 215 8.45 -3.11 20.22
CA HIS A 215 7.29 -3.45 21.02
C HIS A 215 6.46 -4.46 20.24
N GLU A 216 6.58 -5.72 20.65
CA GLU A 216 5.57 -6.75 20.42
C GLU A 216 4.22 -6.24 20.94
N VAL A 217 3.22 -6.23 20.05
CA VAL A 217 1.83 -6.12 20.47
C VAL A 217 1.27 -7.53 20.48
N GLU A 218 1.22 -8.13 21.67
CA GLU A 218 0.41 -9.30 21.97
C GLU A 218 -1.08 -8.96 21.73
N GLU A 219 -1.68 -9.51 20.69
CA GLU A 219 -3.15 -9.61 20.60
C GLU A 219 -3.62 -10.84 21.39
N GLN A 220 -3.93 -10.64 22.67
CA GLN A 220 -4.80 -11.54 23.41
C GLN A 220 -6.23 -11.49 22.83
N ARG A 221 -6.60 -12.52 22.07
CA ARG A 221 -8.01 -12.83 21.77
C ARG A 221 -8.67 -13.45 22.98
N VAL A 222 -9.66 -12.74 23.52
CA VAL A 222 -10.64 -13.29 24.47
C VAL A 222 -11.60 -14.18 23.68
N VAL A 223 -11.70 -15.44 24.10
CA VAL A 223 -12.67 -16.42 23.63
C VAL A 223 -13.82 -16.40 24.63
N ASP A 224 -15.01 -16.03 24.19
CA ASP A 224 -16.25 -16.44 24.87
C ASP A 224 -17.00 -17.41 23.94
N ASP A 225 -17.31 -18.52 24.57
CA ASP A 225 -17.94 -19.76 24.11
C ASP A 225 -19.43 -19.52 23.78
N GLU A 226 -19.93 -20.11 22.69
CA GLU A 226 -20.99 -21.12 22.73
C GLU A 226 -21.54 -21.48 21.33
N ASN A 227 -21.53 -22.79 21.10
CA ASN A 227 -22.46 -23.60 20.27
C ASN A 227 -21.91 -24.34 19.03
N HIS A 228 -21.18 -25.41 19.35
CA HIS A 228 -21.20 -26.78 18.83
C HIS A 228 -22.08 -27.20 17.61
N GLY A 229 -21.42 -27.92 16.71
CA GLY A 229 -21.95 -29.01 15.88
C GLY A 229 -21.27 -29.03 14.50
N ILE A 230 -20.39 -29.95 14.10
CA ILE A 230 -20.30 -31.39 14.39
C ILE A 230 -18.82 -31.82 14.26
N SER A 231 -18.45 -32.73 15.16
CA SER A 231 -17.20 -33.48 15.23
C SER A 231 -16.88 -34.27 13.95
N PHE A 232 -15.62 -34.20 13.50
CA PHE A 232 -14.92 -35.38 12.98
C PHE A 232 -13.45 -35.38 13.41
N SER A 233 -13.17 -36.28 14.35
CA SER A 233 -11.89 -36.90 14.74
C SER A 233 -10.60 -36.09 14.71
N SER A 234 -10.15 -35.74 15.92
CA SER A 234 -8.74 -35.72 16.29
C SER A 234 -8.10 -37.11 16.09
N ALA A 235 -7.20 -37.24 15.11
CA ALA A 235 -6.09 -38.20 15.14
C ALA A 235 -5.09 -37.95 14.00
N VAL A 236 -4.51 -36.75 13.92
CA VAL A 236 -3.11 -36.59 13.47
C VAL A 236 -2.54 -35.42 14.26
N ASN A 237 -2.12 -35.69 15.49
CA ASN A 237 -1.27 -34.78 16.25
C ASN A 237 0.17 -34.95 15.74
N GLU A 238 0.94 -33.86 15.81
CA GLU A 238 2.40 -33.77 15.59
C GLU A 238 2.91 -33.90 14.14
N ILE A 239 2.73 -32.85 13.33
CA ILE A 239 3.77 -32.40 12.40
C ILE A 239 3.91 -30.87 12.49
N ASN A 240 5.01 -30.45 13.11
CA ASN A 240 5.82 -29.28 12.77
C ASN A 240 5.12 -27.91 12.65
N LEU A 241 5.02 -27.18 13.77
CA LEU A 241 4.56 -25.79 13.83
C LEU A 241 5.67 -24.75 13.57
N GLU A 242 6.76 -25.14 12.88
CA GLU A 242 7.83 -24.22 12.45
C GLU A 242 8.04 -24.17 10.91
N SER A 243 7.35 -24.99 10.09
CA SER A 243 7.56 -25.00 8.62
C SER A 243 6.63 -24.07 7.81
N SER A 244 5.69 -23.37 8.44
CA SER A 244 4.53 -22.79 7.73
C SER A 244 4.80 -21.58 6.83
N GLN A 245 6.01 -21.00 6.82
CA GLN A 245 6.38 -19.92 5.89
C GLN A 245 7.24 -20.37 4.70
N GLU A 246 8.09 -21.39 4.86
CA GLU A 246 8.89 -21.93 3.75
C GLU A 246 8.03 -22.69 2.73
N ASP A 247 6.99 -23.39 3.20
CA ASP A 247 6.17 -24.23 2.33
C ASP A 247 5.31 -23.43 1.34
N LYS A 248 4.85 -22.21 1.70
CA LYS A 248 4.00 -21.35 0.84
C LYS A 248 4.77 -20.49 -0.17
N THR A 249 6.08 -20.38 0.02
CA THR A 249 6.98 -19.56 -0.82
C THR A 249 7.85 -20.42 -1.73
N ASN A 250 7.81 -21.74 -1.57
CA ASN A 250 8.64 -22.63 -2.36
C ASN A 250 8.03 -22.96 -3.73
N LEU A 251 8.19 -22.05 -4.69
CA LEU A 251 7.75 -22.23 -6.08
C LEU A 251 8.37 -23.45 -6.80
N GLU A 252 9.45 -24.03 -6.29
CA GLU A 252 10.11 -25.21 -6.87
C GLU A 252 9.26 -26.49 -6.80
N ILE A 253 8.21 -26.45 -5.98
CA ILE A 253 7.20 -27.52 -5.90
C ILE A 253 6.44 -27.68 -7.21
N ILE A 254 6.37 -26.65 -8.06
CA ILE A 254 5.68 -26.66 -9.34
C ILE A 254 6.59 -27.28 -10.40
N GLU A 255 6.08 -28.28 -11.12
CA GLU A 255 6.83 -28.96 -12.16
C GLU A 255 7.18 -27.99 -13.30
N GLY A 256 8.48 -27.90 -13.59
CA GLY A 256 9.02 -26.98 -14.60
C GLY A 256 9.59 -25.68 -14.02
N ILE A 257 9.37 -25.38 -12.74
CA ILE A 257 10.01 -24.25 -12.04
C ILE A 257 11.23 -24.77 -11.27
N GLY A 258 12.42 -24.62 -11.84
CA GLY A 258 13.68 -24.86 -11.14
C GLY A 258 14.20 -23.65 -10.35
N PRO A 259 15.31 -23.79 -9.60
CA PRO A 259 15.89 -22.70 -8.78
C PRO A 259 16.14 -21.40 -9.56
N LYS A 260 16.61 -21.51 -10.81
CA LYS A 260 16.87 -20.35 -11.67
C LYS A 260 15.59 -19.66 -12.16
N ILE A 261 14.52 -20.43 -12.41
CA ILE A 261 13.24 -19.87 -12.83
C ILE A 261 12.56 -19.19 -11.63
N LYS A 262 12.63 -19.81 -10.45
CA LYS A 262 12.20 -19.18 -9.20
C LYS A 262 12.92 -17.86 -8.96
N GLU A 263 14.23 -17.79 -9.18
CA GLU A 263 14.98 -16.53 -9.07
C GLU A 263 14.46 -15.45 -10.06
N VAL A 264 14.20 -15.83 -11.31
CA VAL A 264 13.62 -14.93 -12.33
C VAL A 264 12.23 -14.43 -11.91
N LEU A 265 11.38 -15.32 -11.39
CA LEU A 265 10.04 -14.97 -10.90
C LEU A 265 10.10 -14.07 -9.66
N ASN A 266 11.02 -14.37 -8.72
CA ASN A 266 11.24 -13.57 -7.51
C ASN A 266 11.71 -12.15 -7.86
N ASN A 267 12.62 -12.02 -8.83
CA ASN A 267 13.07 -10.72 -9.35
C ASN A 267 11.92 -9.92 -9.97
N ALA A 268 10.91 -10.60 -10.51
CA ALA A 268 9.67 -10.01 -11.02
C ALA A 268 8.58 -9.80 -9.93
N ARG A 269 8.92 -10.01 -8.65
CA ARG A 269 8.03 -9.92 -7.47
C ARG A 269 6.92 -10.97 -7.41
N ILE A 270 7.13 -12.14 -8.02
CA ILE A 270 6.26 -13.31 -7.89
C ILE A 270 6.94 -14.24 -6.88
N LEU A 271 6.52 -14.16 -5.61
CA LEU A 271 7.22 -14.82 -4.48
C LEU A 271 6.43 -16.00 -3.90
N THR A 272 5.11 -16.01 -4.06
CA THR A 272 4.22 -17.02 -3.47
C THR A 272 3.42 -17.77 -4.53
N PHE A 273 2.85 -18.94 -4.17
CA PHE A 273 1.92 -19.65 -5.04
C PHE A 273 0.74 -18.77 -5.47
N ARG A 274 0.23 -17.93 -4.55
CA ARG A 274 -0.86 -16.99 -4.84
C ARG A 274 -0.46 -15.96 -5.90
N ASP A 275 0.75 -15.40 -5.80
CA ASP A 275 1.22 -14.42 -6.79
C ASP A 275 1.34 -15.07 -8.17
N LEU A 276 1.83 -16.30 -8.24
CA LEU A 276 1.96 -17.04 -9.50
C LEU A 276 0.59 -17.44 -10.09
N ALA A 277 -0.34 -17.89 -9.25
CA ALA A 277 -1.70 -18.25 -9.64
C ALA A 277 -2.53 -17.06 -10.16
N THR A 278 -2.29 -15.86 -9.60
CA THR A 278 -3.02 -14.64 -9.98
C THR A 278 -2.35 -13.87 -11.13
N THR A 279 -1.11 -14.21 -11.48
CA THR A 279 -0.40 -13.57 -12.59
C THR A 279 -0.90 -14.13 -13.93
N PRO A 280 -1.36 -13.29 -14.87
CA PRO A 280 -1.80 -13.76 -16.17
C PRO A 280 -0.68 -14.48 -16.96
N LEU A 281 -1.02 -15.55 -17.67
CA LEU A 281 -0.07 -16.40 -18.40
C LEU A 281 0.86 -15.62 -19.36
N TYR A 282 0.32 -14.63 -20.09
CA TYR A 282 1.13 -13.80 -20.99
C TYR A 282 2.21 -13.02 -20.25
N ARG A 283 1.93 -12.61 -19.00
CA ARG A 283 2.87 -11.83 -18.19
C ARG A 283 4.01 -12.71 -17.69
N ILE A 284 3.70 -13.94 -17.29
CA ILE A 284 4.70 -14.95 -16.91
C ILE A 284 5.62 -15.23 -18.10
N LYS A 285 5.05 -15.39 -19.30
CA LYS A 285 5.82 -15.58 -20.53
C LYS A 285 6.74 -14.40 -20.85
N ASP A 286 6.22 -13.16 -20.77
CA ASP A 286 7.03 -11.94 -20.98
C ASP A 286 8.21 -11.85 -20.00
N ILE A 287 8.02 -12.27 -18.74
CA ILE A 287 9.08 -12.29 -17.72
C ILE A 287 10.17 -13.30 -18.09
N LEU A 288 9.80 -14.50 -18.54
CA LEU A 288 10.75 -15.52 -18.98
C LEU A 288 11.51 -15.11 -20.24
N ASP A 289 10.80 -14.49 -21.20
CA ASP A 289 11.40 -13.99 -22.44
C ASP A 289 12.41 -12.86 -22.16
N ALA A 290 12.08 -11.96 -21.23
CA ALA A 290 12.96 -10.88 -20.80
C ALA A 290 14.20 -11.37 -20.03
N ALA A 291 14.08 -12.48 -19.30
CA ALA A 291 15.18 -13.08 -18.53
C ALA A 291 16.23 -13.80 -19.40
N GLY A 292 15.89 -14.10 -20.66
CA GLY A 292 16.82 -14.60 -21.67
C GLY A 292 16.35 -15.86 -22.39
N SER A 293 17.02 -16.18 -23.51
CA SER A 293 16.64 -17.28 -24.41
C SER A 293 16.63 -18.67 -23.77
N GLN A 294 17.35 -18.85 -22.66
CA GLN A 294 17.38 -20.11 -21.90
C GLN A 294 16.05 -20.36 -21.16
N PHE A 295 15.36 -19.30 -20.71
CA PHE A 295 14.10 -19.40 -19.97
C PHE A 295 12.88 -19.36 -20.90
N ALA A 296 12.98 -18.66 -22.03
CA ALA A 296 11.94 -18.54 -23.06
C ALA A 296 11.43 -19.89 -23.62
N ALA A 297 12.24 -20.96 -23.53
CA ALA A 297 11.88 -22.29 -24.01
C ALA A 297 10.92 -23.05 -23.08
N HIS A 298 10.77 -22.60 -21.83
CA HIS A 298 9.84 -23.18 -20.87
C HIS A 298 8.40 -22.76 -21.18
N ASP A 299 7.46 -23.66 -20.91
CA ASP A 299 6.04 -23.40 -21.11
C ASP A 299 5.36 -23.19 -19.75
N PRO A 300 4.92 -21.95 -19.42
CA PRO A 300 4.27 -21.67 -18.14
C PRO A 300 2.78 -22.04 -18.12
N SER A 301 2.23 -22.65 -19.17
CA SER A 301 0.80 -22.92 -19.32
C SER A 301 0.18 -23.70 -18.15
N THR A 302 0.95 -24.61 -17.54
CA THR A 302 0.51 -25.47 -16.43
C THR A 302 0.90 -24.92 -15.06
N TRP A 303 1.74 -23.88 -14.99
CA TRP A 303 2.25 -23.36 -13.72
C TRP A 303 1.17 -22.66 -12.90
N VAL A 304 0.24 -21.97 -13.59
CA VAL A 304 -0.87 -21.27 -12.94
C VAL A 304 -1.80 -22.28 -12.25
N GLU A 305 -2.18 -23.35 -12.94
CA GLU A 305 -3.04 -24.40 -12.40
C GLU A 305 -2.38 -25.15 -11.24
N GLN A 306 -1.11 -25.53 -11.40
CA GLN A 306 -0.32 -26.14 -10.33
C GLN A 306 -0.18 -25.20 -9.11
N ALA A 307 0.03 -23.90 -9.32
CA ALA A 307 0.11 -22.92 -8.25
C ALA A 307 -1.21 -22.77 -7.49
N MET A 308 -2.36 -22.81 -8.17
CA MET A 308 -3.68 -22.78 -7.54
C MET A 308 -3.91 -24.02 -6.66
N LEU A 309 -3.52 -25.21 -7.14
CA LEU A 309 -3.62 -26.45 -6.36
C LEU A 309 -2.69 -26.42 -5.14
N ALA A 310 -1.46 -25.92 -5.29
CA ALA A 310 -0.51 -25.74 -4.20
C ALA A 310 -0.99 -24.71 -3.16
N GLU A 311 -1.53 -23.57 -3.60
CA GLU A 311 -2.08 -22.53 -2.71
C GLU A 311 -3.27 -23.05 -1.88
N SER A 312 -4.16 -23.80 -2.53
CA SER A 312 -5.34 -24.37 -1.87
C SER A 312 -5.04 -25.61 -1.01
N GLY A 313 -3.76 -26.04 -0.93
CA GLY A 313 -3.34 -27.21 -0.17
C GLY A 313 -3.84 -28.53 -0.73
N GLN A 314 -4.26 -28.56 -2.01
CA GLN A 314 -4.76 -29.75 -2.70
C GLN A 314 -3.60 -30.60 -3.24
N TRP A 315 -2.72 -31.03 -2.33
CA TRP A 315 -1.48 -31.74 -2.64
C TRP A 315 -1.70 -33.05 -3.42
N THR A 316 -2.77 -33.78 -3.12
CA THR A 316 -3.12 -35.02 -3.84
C THR A 316 -3.43 -34.74 -5.31
N GLN A 317 -4.24 -33.72 -5.60
CA GLN A 317 -4.58 -33.35 -6.97
C GLN A 317 -3.38 -32.75 -7.71
N LEU A 318 -2.51 -32.04 -7.00
CA LEU A 318 -1.26 -31.54 -7.58
C LEU A 318 -0.37 -32.70 -8.03
N GLU A 319 -0.26 -33.75 -7.23
CA GLU A 319 0.55 -34.92 -7.58
C GLU A 319 -0.09 -35.71 -8.74
N GLU A 320 -1.41 -35.91 -8.73
CA GLU A 320 -2.14 -36.50 -9.86
C GLU A 320 -1.94 -35.70 -11.16
N LEU A 321 -1.96 -34.36 -11.06
CA LEU A 321 -1.69 -33.49 -12.20
C LEU A 321 -0.25 -33.66 -12.69
N LYS A 322 0.75 -33.72 -11.81
CA LYS A 322 2.15 -33.98 -12.17
C LYS A 322 2.34 -35.34 -12.83
N GLU A 323 1.68 -36.38 -12.34
CA GLU A 323 1.72 -37.72 -12.96
C GLU A 323 1.11 -37.73 -14.37
N TYR A 324 0.12 -36.87 -14.62
CA TYR A 324 -0.51 -36.70 -15.92
C TYR A 324 0.34 -35.85 -16.88
N LEU A 325 1.11 -34.88 -16.37
CA LEU A 325 1.96 -34.02 -17.17
C LEU A 325 3.21 -34.76 -17.66
N VAL A 326 3.60 -34.48 -18.91
CA VAL A 326 4.86 -34.97 -19.48
C VAL A 326 5.82 -33.80 -19.57
N ALA A 327 6.80 -33.76 -18.67
CA ALA A 327 7.77 -32.67 -18.55
C ALA A 327 7.11 -31.29 -18.39
N GLY A 328 6.09 -31.22 -17.52
CA GLY A 328 5.32 -30.02 -17.22
C GLY A 328 4.33 -29.58 -18.32
N ARG A 329 4.06 -30.42 -19.33
CA ARG A 329 3.12 -30.11 -20.42
C ARG A 329 2.02 -31.15 -20.52
N VAL A 330 0.82 -30.71 -20.86
CA VAL A 330 -0.32 -31.60 -21.15
C VAL A 330 0.07 -32.51 -22.33
N PRO A 331 -0.15 -33.84 -22.25
CA PRO A 331 0.16 -34.76 -23.33
C PRO A 331 -0.50 -34.32 -24.66
N LYS A 332 0.29 -34.26 -25.74
CA LYS A 332 -0.20 -33.86 -27.08
C LYS A 332 -1.40 -34.66 -27.59
N ALA A 333 -1.63 -35.87 -27.08
CA ALA A 333 -2.76 -36.73 -27.44
C ALA A 333 -4.11 -36.23 -26.91
N ASP A 334 -4.11 -35.45 -25.82
CA ASP A 334 -5.30 -34.94 -25.15
C ASP A 334 -5.52 -33.44 -25.38
N ILE A 335 -4.62 -32.78 -26.13
CA ILE A 335 -4.87 -31.45 -26.67
C ILE A 335 -6.00 -31.61 -27.69
N VAL A 336 -7.23 -31.36 -27.25
CA VAL A 336 -8.37 -31.17 -28.15
C VAL A 336 -8.07 -29.91 -28.95
N GLU A 337 -7.46 -30.06 -30.12
CA GLU A 337 -7.53 -29.05 -31.18
C GLU A 337 -9.00 -28.92 -31.54
N GLU A 338 -9.73 -28.04 -30.85
CA GLU A 338 -10.95 -27.47 -31.39
C GLU A 338 -10.57 -26.69 -32.64
N LYS A 339 -10.50 -27.39 -33.78
CA LYS A 339 -10.63 -26.76 -35.08
C LYS A 339 -12.00 -26.07 -35.07
N PRO A 340 -12.07 -24.74 -35.14
CA PRO A 340 -13.35 -24.09 -35.30
C PRO A 340 -13.93 -24.60 -36.62
N LYS A 341 -15.11 -25.21 -36.56
CA LYS A 341 -15.91 -25.49 -37.74
C LYS A 341 -16.15 -24.16 -38.43
N THR A 342 -15.46 -23.94 -39.54
CA THR A 342 -15.67 -22.81 -40.43
C THR A 342 -17.01 -23.01 -41.13
N GLU A 343 -18.08 -22.55 -40.49
CA GLU A 343 -19.22 -22.02 -41.24
C GLU A 343 -18.82 -20.65 -41.78
N SER A 344 -19.08 -20.48 -43.07
CA SER A 344 -18.75 -19.31 -43.86
C SER A 344 -19.41 -18.06 -43.29
N VAL A 345 -18.65 -17.24 -42.57
CA VAL A 345 -19.02 -15.85 -42.29
C VAL A 345 -17.89 -14.96 -42.80
N ASP A 346 -18.22 -14.26 -43.88
CA ASP A 346 -17.63 -13.03 -44.43
C ASP A 346 -16.23 -12.63 -43.90
N SER A 347 -15.20 -12.92 -44.71
CA SER A 347 -13.78 -12.68 -44.44
C SER A 347 -13.37 -11.19 -44.48
N GLY A 348 -14.31 -10.24 -44.48
CA GLY A 348 -14.01 -8.81 -44.47
C GLY A 348 -13.76 -8.23 -43.06
N SER A 349 -14.36 -8.80 -42.01
CA SER A 349 -14.42 -8.16 -40.69
C SER A 349 -13.21 -8.44 -39.80
N THR A 350 -12.62 -9.64 -39.89
CA THR A 350 -11.47 -10.04 -39.05
C THR A 350 -10.17 -9.37 -39.47
N GLU A 351 -9.96 -9.15 -40.77
CA GLU A 351 -8.79 -8.44 -41.30
C GLU A 351 -8.86 -6.94 -40.98
N GLU A 352 -10.06 -6.36 -41.03
CA GLU A 352 -10.29 -4.96 -40.64
C GLU A 352 -10.12 -4.75 -39.12
N MET A 353 -10.51 -5.72 -38.29
CA MET A 353 -10.25 -5.69 -36.85
C MET A 353 -8.76 -5.89 -36.53
N LEU A 354 -8.04 -6.76 -37.24
CA LEU A 354 -6.60 -6.93 -37.06
C LEU A 354 -5.84 -5.65 -37.45
N ASP A 355 -6.23 -5.00 -38.53
CA ASP A 355 -5.60 -3.74 -38.95
C ASP A 355 -5.88 -2.61 -37.94
N LYS A 356 -7.11 -2.54 -37.40
CA LYS A 356 -7.44 -1.62 -36.29
C LYS A 356 -6.60 -1.90 -35.05
N VAL A 357 -6.42 -3.17 -34.65
CA VAL A 357 -5.60 -3.55 -33.50
C VAL A 357 -4.12 -3.20 -33.72
N ASN A 358 -3.58 -3.46 -34.91
CA ASN A 358 -2.20 -3.12 -35.26
C ASN A 358 -1.98 -1.60 -35.30
N LYS A 359 -2.97 -0.84 -35.77
CA LYS A 359 -2.94 0.63 -35.79
C LYS A 359 -3.03 1.22 -34.39
N VAL A 360 -3.82 0.63 -33.49
CA VAL A 360 -3.87 0.99 -32.07
C VAL A 360 -2.54 0.65 -31.38
N LYS A 361 -1.97 -0.53 -31.65
CA LYS A 361 -0.66 -0.94 -31.12
C LYS A 361 0.47 -0.02 -31.58
N ALA A 362 0.43 0.43 -32.84
CA ALA A 362 1.36 1.43 -33.38
C ALA A 362 1.14 2.82 -32.79
N ALA A 363 -0.11 3.24 -32.56
CA ALA A 363 -0.44 4.51 -31.92
C ALA A 363 0.02 4.55 -30.45
N ILE A 364 -0.14 3.46 -29.71
CA ILE A 364 0.37 3.31 -28.34
C ILE A 364 1.89 3.34 -28.33
N ARG A 365 2.56 2.64 -29.25
CA ARG A 365 4.02 2.65 -29.37
C ARG A 365 4.55 4.05 -29.74
N LYS A 366 3.86 4.78 -30.62
CA LYS A 366 4.19 6.17 -30.97
C LYS A 366 3.99 7.11 -29.77
N ALA A 367 2.87 6.99 -29.05
CA ALA A 367 2.60 7.77 -27.84
C ALA A 367 3.61 7.48 -26.71
N MET A 368 4.13 6.25 -26.62
CA MET A 368 5.17 5.89 -25.65
C MET A 368 6.55 6.44 -26.03
N VAL A 369 6.86 6.55 -27.32
CA VAL A 369 8.13 7.14 -27.80
C VAL A 369 8.09 8.67 -27.74
N GLU A 370 6.95 9.29 -28.03
CA GLU A 370 6.77 10.76 -28.00
C GLU A 370 6.69 11.32 -26.56
N LYS A 371 6.39 10.48 -25.57
CA LYS A 371 6.42 10.82 -24.13
C LYS A 371 7.79 10.54 -23.48
N ALA A 372 8.76 10.04 -24.25
CA ALA A 372 10.11 9.67 -23.80
C ALA A 372 11.21 10.63 -24.25
N GLU A 373 10.89 11.80 -24.82
CA GLU A 373 11.84 12.91 -24.89
C GLU A 373 11.86 13.63 -23.53
N PRO A 374 12.99 13.62 -22.79
CA PRO A 374 13.09 14.39 -21.56
C PRO A 374 13.13 15.87 -21.95
N LYS A 375 12.06 16.60 -21.67
CA LYS A 375 12.18 18.06 -21.59
C LYS A 375 13.09 18.35 -20.41
N GLU A 376 14.29 18.87 -20.70
CA GLU A 376 15.21 19.39 -19.68
C GLU A 376 14.45 20.31 -18.71
N PRO A 377 14.74 20.26 -17.40
CA PRO A 377 14.09 21.14 -16.45
C PRO A 377 14.39 22.59 -16.82
N LYS A 378 13.33 23.37 -17.10
CA LYS A 378 13.44 24.81 -17.39
C LYS A 378 14.29 25.48 -16.31
N SER A 379 15.30 26.23 -16.73
CA SER A 379 16.16 26.99 -15.84
C SER A 379 15.35 28.11 -15.16
N VAL A 380 15.77 28.55 -13.98
CA VAL A 380 15.18 29.71 -13.27
C VAL A 380 15.14 30.96 -14.18
N ASN A 381 16.05 31.07 -15.14
CA ASN A 381 16.05 32.16 -16.13
C ASN A 381 14.90 32.08 -17.16
N ASP A 382 14.37 30.90 -17.47
CA ASP A 382 13.26 30.73 -18.41
C ASP A 382 11.93 31.20 -17.81
N TYR A 383 11.76 31.04 -16.49
CA TYR A 383 10.60 31.56 -15.76
C TYR A 383 10.58 33.10 -15.68
N ILE A 384 11.75 33.75 -15.70
CA ILE A 384 11.86 35.21 -15.68
C ILE A 384 11.53 35.80 -17.06
N ALA A 385 11.79 35.06 -18.15
CA ALA A 385 11.42 35.48 -19.50
C ALA A 385 9.91 35.37 -19.76
N GLU A 386 9.24 34.31 -19.29
CA GLU A 386 7.78 34.15 -19.39
C GLU A 386 7.02 35.21 -18.56
N LYS A 387 7.56 35.62 -17.40
CA LYS A 387 6.96 36.70 -16.59
C LYS A 387 7.12 38.11 -17.16
N LYS A 388 8.00 38.32 -18.15
CA LYS A 388 8.12 39.62 -18.84
C LYS A 388 7.14 39.78 -20.01
N GLN A 389 6.50 38.71 -20.48
CA GLN A 389 5.47 38.77 -21.54
C GLN A 389 4.04 38.76 -21.01
N SER A 390 3.82 38.38 -19.75
CA SER A 390 2.55 38.56 -19.05
C SER A 390 2.52 39.94 -18.40
N GLY A 391 1.67 40.81 -18.94
CA GLY A 391 1.58 42.23 -18.60
C GLY A 391 1.56 42.55 -17.11
N SER A 392 2.24 43.65 -16.79
CA SER A 392 2.24 44.33 -15.50
C SER A 392 0.83 44.41 -14.91
N PHE A 393 0.62 43.78 -13.75
CA PHE A 393 -0.58 43.91 -12.92
C PHE A 393 -0.84 45.37 -12.48
N PHE A 394 0.14 46.27 -12.64
CA PHE A 394 0.06 47.67 -12.22
C PHE A 394 -0.34 48.66 -13.33
N ASP A 395 -0.58 48.22 -14.57
CA ASP A 395 -0.96 49.13 -15.67
C ASP A 395 -2.44 49.53 -15.70
N ASN A 396 -3.27 49.07 -14.75
CA ASN A 396 -4.72 49.31 -14.74
C ASN A 396 -5.23 50.11 -13.53
N LEU A 397 -4.41 51.02 -13.02
CA LEU A 397 -4.81 52.04 -12.04
C LEU A 397 -4.35 53.42 -12.53
N ASN A 398 -5.15 54.02 -13.41
CA ASN A 398 -5.27 55.46 -13.61
C ASN A 398 -6.66 55.80 -14.13
#